data_AF-A0A6I1FRH2-F1
#
_entry.id   AF-A0A6I1FRH2-F1
#
_cell.length_a   1.000
_cell.length_b   1.000
_cell.length_c   1.000
_cell.angle_alpha   90.00
_cell.angle_beta   90.00
_cell.angle_gamma   90.00
#
_symmetry.space_group_name_H-M   'P 1'
#
loop_
_entity.id
_entity.type
_entity.pdbx_description
1 polymer ?
#
loop_
_entity_poly.entity_id
_entity_poly.type
_entity_poly.pdbx_seq_one_letter_code
_entity_poly.pdbx_strand_id
1 'polypeptide(L)'
;MTQETTLDPFALWKNMYEKTEANLNDVIHETLQKEAFSEWLGNYQNAFLQYQSFVQKTTENYLKQINMPTREEISSVASLIINVEEKIENLDQKVEDELLTNPSTAEINKLKVSVSKLDKKMDQILKLLQQNEKKAPPVSSEVQK
;
A
#
# COMPACT_ATOMS: atom_id res chain seq x y z
N MET A 1 -88.45 -18.47 -27.73
CA MET A 1 -87.13 -18.06 -28.23
C MET A 1 -87.05 -16.55 -28.19
N THR A 2 -86.59 -15.96 -27.09
CA THR A 2 -86.24 -14.53 -26.91
C THR A 2 -85.55 -14.41 -25.55
N GLN A 3 -84.30 -14.86 -25.41
CA GLN A 3 -83.09 -14.03 -25.44
C GLN A 3 -83.17 -12.75 -24.58
N GLU A 4 -83.48 -12.94 -23.30
CA GLU A 4 -83.23 -11.97 -22.23
C GLU A 4 -81.71 -11.74 -22.14
N THR A 5 -81.27 -10.64 -22.75
CA THR A 5 -79.89 -10.15 -22.73
C THR A 5 -79.65 -9.50 -21.38
N THR A 6 -79.45 -10.31 -20.34
CA THR A 6 -78.89 -9.81 -19.08
C THR A 6 -77.42 -9.51 -19.33
N LEU A 7 -77.12 -8.28 -19.73
CA LEU A 7 -75.77 -7.72 -19.67
C LEU A 7 -75.33 -7.75 -18.21
N ASP A 8 -74.70 -8.86 -17.80
CA ASP A 8 -74.09 -8.99 -16.48
C ASP A 8 -72.87 -8.04 -16.44
N PRO A 9 -72.93 -6.95 -15.65
CA PRO A 9 -71.85 -5.97 -15.59
C PRO A 9 -70.57 -6.58 -15.01
N PHE A 10 -70.67 -7.64 -14.20
CA PHE A 10 -69.50 -8.35 -13.68
C PHE A 10 -68.85 -9.19 -14.78
N ALA A 11 -69.65 -9.85 -15.63
CA ALA A 11 -69.13 -10.57 -16.78
C ALA A 11 -68.44 -9.64 -17.80
N LEU A 12 -68.97 -8.44 -18.03
CA LEU A 12 -68.31 -7.44 -18.90
C LEU A 12 -67.00 -6.94 -18.31
N TRP A 13 -66.96 -6.63 -17.02
CA TRP A 13 -65.72 -6.22 -16.33
C TRP A 13 -64.69 -7.34 -16.32
N LYS A 14 -65.13 -8.58 -16.06
CA LYS A 14 -64.26 -9.77 -16.12
C LYS A 14 -63.68 -9.98 -17.51
N ASN A 15 -64.49 -9.91 -18.56
CA ASN A 15 -63.99 -10.01 -19.94
C ASN A 15 -63.02 -8.87 -20.30
N MET A 16 -63.27 -7.66 -19.81
CA MET A 16 -62.35 -6.52 -20.02
C MET A 16 -61.04 -6.70 -19.25
N TYR A 17 -61.09 -7.19 -18.02
CA TYR A 17 -59.92 -7.51 -17.22
C TYR A 17 -59.11 -8.64 -17.84
N GLU A 18 -59.75 -9.77 -18.19
CA GLU A 18 -59.10 -10.92 -18.84
C GLU A 18 -58.45 -10.52 -20.17
N LYS A 19 -59.10 -9.67 -20.97
CA LYS A 19 -58.53 -9.16 -22.22
C LYS A 19 -57.36 -8.20 -21.99
N THR A 20 -57.44 -7.39 -20.93
CA THR A 20 -56.35 -6.49 -20.55
C THR A 20 -55.17 -7.28 -20.00
N GLU A 21 -55.42 -8.30 -19.18
CA GLU A 21 -54.42 -9.20 -18.64
C GLU A 21 -53.75 -10.00 -19.76
N ALA A 22 -54.50 -10.56 -20.71
CA ALA A 22 -53.94 -11.27 -21.86
C ALA A 22 -53.03 -10.34 -22.70
N ASN A 23 -53.52 -9.14 -23.04
CA ASN A 23 -52.73 -8.18 -23.80
C ASN A 23 -51.48 -7.70 -23.04
N LEU A 24 -51.59 -7.46 -21.73
CA LEU A 24 -50.46 -7.08 -20.89
C LEU A 24 -49.48 -8.23 -20.76
N ASN A 25 -49.95 -9.46 -20.59
CA ASN A 25 -49.11 -10.64 -20.51
C ASN A 25 -48.33 -10.87 -21.80
N ASP A 26 -48.98 -10.74 -22.96
CA ASP A 26 -48.32 -10.86 -24.26
C ASP A 26 -47.27 -9.76 -24.46
N VAL A 27 -47.62 -8.51 -24.14
CA VAL A 27 -46.68 -7.37 -24.24
C VAL A 27 -45.53 -7.51 -23.26
N ILE A 28 -45.78 -7.94 -22.03
CA ILE A 28 -44.74 -8.16 -21.02
C ILE A 28 -43.83 -9.31 -21.44
N HIS A 29 -44.38 -10.42 -21.95
CA HIS A 29 -43.59 -11.55 -22.43
C HIS A 29 -42.69 -11.13 -23.60
N GLU A 30 -43.25 -10.39 -24.57
CA GLU A 30 -42.51 -9.89 -25.73
C GLU A 30 -41.47 -8.82 -25.33
N THR A 31 -41.76 -7.98 -24.34
CA THR A 31 -40.85 -6.91 -23.87
C THR A 31 -39.72 -7.50 -23.03
N LEU A 32 -40.00 -8.47 -22.15
CA LEU A 32 -39.00 -9.13 -21.32
C LEU A 32 -38.07 -10.05 -22.13
N GLN A 33 -38.56 -10.61 -23.24
CA GLN A 33 -37.73 -11.40 -24.16
C GLN A 33 -36.83 -10.54 -25.05
N LYS A 34 -37.09 -9.23 -25.17
CA LYS A 34 -36.28 -8.32 -25.98
C LYS A 34 -35.06 -7.84 -25.18
N GLU A 35 -33.90 -7.98 -25.80
CA GLU A 35 -32.62 -7.46 -25.30
C GLU A 35 -32.70 -5.94 -25.01
N ALA A 36 -33.54 -5.20 -25.74
CA ALA A 36 -33.81 -3.78 -25.51
C ALA A 36 -34.34 -3.44 -24.11
N PHE A 37 -35.06 -4.35 -23.43
CA PHE A 37 -35.49 -4.11 -22.05
C PHE A 37 -34.32 -4.23 -21.07
N SER A 38 -33.44 -5.21 -21.28
CA SER A 38 -32.20 -5.36 -20.51
C SER A 38 -31.25 -4.18 -20.73
N GLU A 39 -31.10 -3.71 -21.96
CA GLU A 39 -30.34 -2.50 -22.29
C GLU A 39 -30.96 -1.26 -21.65
N TRP A 40 -32.29 -1.12 -21.68
CA TRP A 40 -32.98 0.00 -21.06
C TRP A 40 -32.80 0.00 -19.54
N LEU A 41 -32.93 -1.16 -18.87
CA LEU A 41 -32.65 -1.29 -17.45
C LEU A 41 -31.19 -0.98 -17.12
N GLY A 42 -30.25 -1.46 -17.93
CA GLY A 42 -28.83 -1.15 -17.78
C GLY A 42 -28.56 0.36 -17.90
N ASN A 43 -29.13 1.00 -18.90
CA ASN A 43 -29.01 2.45 -19.11
C ASN A 43 -29.68 3.26 -17.99
N TYR A 44 -30.85 2.84 -17.51
CA TYR A 44 -31.54 3.47 -16.39
C TYR A 44 -30.74 3.35 -15.09
N GLN A 45 -30.21 2.15 -14.81
CA GLN A 45 -29.34 1.91 -13.67
C GLN A 45 -28.08 2.76 -13.74
N ASN A 46 -27.45 2.85 -14.92
CA ASN A 46 -26.29 3.71 -15.13
C ASN A 46 -26.62 5.19 -14.93
N ALA A 47 -27.77 5.65 -15.41
CA ALA A 47 -28.24 7.02 -15.20
C ALA A 47 -28.49 7.32 -13.72
N PHE A 48 -29.07 6.37 -12.97
CA PHE A 48 -29.27 6.49 -11.54
C PHE A 48 -27.94 6.57 -10.77
N LEU A 49 -26.96 5.73 -11.11
CA LEU A 49 -25.63 5.77 -10.50
C LEU A 49 -24.89 7.09 -10.81
N GLN A 50 -25.04 7.61 -12.02
CA GLN A 50 -24.49 8.92 -12.40
C GLN A 50 -25.15 10.05 -11.61
N TYR A 51 -26.48 10.00 -11.44
CA TYR A 51 -27.21 10.96 -10.61
C TYR A 51 -26.75 10.91 -9.15
N GLN A 52 -26.65 9.71 -8.57
CA GLN A 52 -26.14 9.52 -7.22
C GLN A 52 -24.71 10.09 -7.07
N SER A 53 -23.83 9.80 -8.03
CA SER A 53 -22.46 10.33 -8.05
C SER A 53 -22.43 11.85 -8.18
N PHE A 54 -23.32 12.43 -8.98
CA PHE A 54 -23.44 13.88 -9.13
C PHE A 54 -23.92 14.56 -7.83
N VAL A 55 -24.93 13.99 -7.17
CA VAL A 55 -25.41 14.47 -5.86
C VAL A 55 -24.30 14.38 -4.82
N GLN A 56 -23.56 13.26 -4.79
CA GLN A 56 -22.43 13.09 -3.88
C GLN A 56 -21.33 14.14 -4.13
N LYS A 57 -20.89 14.33 -5.38
CA LYS A 57 -19.90 15.35 -5.74
C LYS A 57 -20.36 16.77 -5.42
N THR A 58 -21.64 17.07 -5.66
CA THR A 58 -22.21 18.39 -5.34
C THR A 58 -22.24 18.62 -3.85
N THR A 59 -22.61 17.59 -3.08
CA THR A 59 -22.60 17.62 -1.62
C THR A 59 -21.18 17.81 -1.09
N GLU A 60 -20.21 17.05 -1.62
CA GLU A 60 -18.79 17.20 -1.28
C GLU A 60 -18.27 18.60 -1.60
N ASN A 61 -18.58 19.15 -2.77
CA ASN A 61 -18.18 20.51 -3.14
C ASN A 61 -18.83 21.58 -2.25
N TYR A 62 -20.09 21.38 -1.86
CA TYR A 62 -20.77 22.26 -0.92
C TYR A 62 -20.14 22.19 0.48
N LEU A 63 -19.81 20.98 0.96
CA LEU A 63 -19.09 20.79 2.21
C LEU A 63 -17.70 21.44 2.18
N LYS A 64 -16.99 21.34 1.06
CA LYS A 64 -15.71 22.04 0.84
C LYS A 64 -15.87 23.55 0.90
N GLN A 65 -16.96 24.09 0.36
CA GLN A 65 -17.23 25.54 0.37
C GLN A 65 -17.48 26.09 1.78
N ILE A 66 -17.99 25.27 2.71
CA ILE A 66 -18.11 25.62 4.13
C ILE A 66 -16.86 25.24 4.95
N ASN A 67 -15.73 24.94 4.29
CA ASN A 67 -14.48 24.45 4.91
C ASN A 67 -14.66 23.20 5.77
N MET A 68 -15.70 22.40 5.52
CA MET A 68 -15.91 21.12 6.21
C MET A 68 -15.17 20.03 5.44
N PRO A 69 -14.13 19.40 6.02
CA PRO A 69 -13.40 18.34 5.34
C PRO A 69 -14.32 17.15 5.07
N THR A 70 -14.19 16.58 3.88
CA THR A 70 -14.96 15.38 3.52
C THR A 70 -14.38 14.15 4.22
N ARG A 71 -15.20 13.10 4.43
CA ARG A 71 -14.74 11.83 5.06
C ARG A 71 -13.52 11.24 4.34
N GLU A 72 -13.48 11.37 3.01
CA GLU A 72 -12.38 10.86 2.20
C GLU A 72 -11.07 11.61 2.46
N GLU A 73 -11.12 12.93 2.57
CA GLU A 73 -9.94 13.75 2.89
C GLU A 73 -9.41 13.44 4.30
N ILE A 74 -10.30 13.23 5.27
CA ILE A 74 -9.90 12.78 6.62
C ILE A 74 -9.21 11.41 6.55
N SER A 75 -9.74 10.47 5.75
CA SER A 75 -9.13 9.14 5.59
C SER A 75 -7.76 9.23 4.91
N SER A 76 -7.60 10.09 3.91
CA SER A 76 -6.33 10.28 3.22
C SER A 76 -5.26 10.87 4.15
N VAL A 77 -5.63 11.89 4.94
CA VAL A 77 -4.75 12.48 5.94
C VAL A 77 -4.39 11.47 7.03
N ALA A 78 -5.34 10.67 7.51
CA ALA A 78 -5.08 9.61 8.48
C ALA A 78 -4.06 8.58 7.95
N SER A 79 -4.23 8.13 6.70
CA SER A 79 -3.25 7.23 6.04
C SER A 79 -1.86 7.86 5.92
N LEU A 80 -1.79 9.16 5.61
CA LEU A 80 -0.52 9.88 5.53
C LEU A 80 0.17 9.96 6.89
N ILE A 81 -0.60 10.23 7.96
CA ILE A 81 -0.08 10.27 9.33
C ILE A 81 0.48 8.91 9.74
N ILE A 82 -0.25 7.81 9.49
CA ILE A 82 0.21 6.45 9.78
C ILE A 82 1.52 6.15 9.04
N ASN A 83 1.63 6.54 7.77
CA ASN A 83 2.85 6.32 7.00
C ASN A 83 4.04 7.13 7.52
N VAL A 84 3.79 8.34 8.02
CA VAL A 84 4.82 9.17 8.67
C VAL A 84 5.23 8.56 10.00
N GLU A 85 4.29 8.08 10.81
CA GLU A 85 4.55 7.38 12.06
C GLU A 85 5.42 6.14 11.84
N GLU A 86 5.06 5.29 10.88
CA GLU A 86 5.85 4.12 10.48
C GLU A 86 7.27 4.50 10.01
N LYS A 87 7.40 5.59 9.25
CA LYS A 87 8.72 6.09 8.82
C LYS A 87 9.54 6.62 9.99
N ILE A 88 8.91 7.28 10.95
CA ILE A 88 9.57 7.78 12.16
C ILE A 88 10.03 6.60 13.01
N GLU A 89 9.19 5.59 13.23
CA GLU A 89 9.54 4.37 13.97
C GLU A 89 10.71 3.62 13.30
N ASN A 90 10.68 3.47 11.98
CA ASN A 90 11.81 2.89 11.24
C ASN A 90 13.10 3.71 11.37
N LEU A 91 12.99 5.04 11.45
CA LEU A 91 14.13 5.92 11.59
C LEU A 91 14.69 5.84 13.02
N ASP A 92 13.81 5.81 14.01
CA ASP A 92 14.15 5.64 15.42
C ASP A 92 14.84 4.29 15.64
N GLN A 93 14.29 3.21 15.08
CA GLN A 93 14.90 1.88 15.15
C GLN A 93 16.26 1.84 14.45
N LYS A 94 16.44 2.51 13.30
CA LYS A 94 17.76 2.60 12.65
C LYS A 94 18.77 3.39 13.49
N VAL A 95 18.34 4.48 14.11
CA VAL A 95 19.18 5.29 14.98
C VAL A 95 19.56 4.50 16.22
N GLU A 96 18.61 3.80 16.84
CA GLU A 96 18.85 2.92 17.99
C GLU A 96 19.78 1.76 17.60
N ASP A 97 19.55 1.10 16.47
CA ASP A 97 20.44 0.07 15.94
C ASP A 97 21.84 0.62 15.71
N GLU A 98 22.02 1.80 15.12
CA GLU A 98 23.33 2.41 14.86
C GLU A 98 24.04 2.83 16.17
N LEU A 99 23.28 3.28 17.18
CA LEU A 99 23.79 3.59 18.52
C LEU A 99 24.16 2.33 19.32
N LEU A 100 23.36 1.27 19.26
CA LEU A 100 23.59 0.02 19.99
C LEU A 100 24.66 -0.84 19.31
N THR A 101 24.67 -0.86 17.97
CA THR A 101 25.65 -1.58 17.17
C THR A 101 26.83 -0.69 16.79
N ASN A 102 27.36 0.13 17.71
CA ASN A 102 28.55 0.97 17.50
C ASN A 102 29.64 0.22 16.68
N PRO A 103 29.70 0.39 15.34
CA PRO A 103 30.61 -0.39 14.49
C PRO A 103 32.06 0.00 14.79
N SER A 104 32.24 1.22 15.29
CA SER A 104 33.50 1.71 15.82
C SER A 104 34.07 0.83 16.93
N THR A 105 33.28 0.20 17.81
CA THR A 105 33.87 -0.66 18.86
C THR A 105 34.47 -1.94 18.29
N ALA A 106 33.80 -2.54 17.30
CA ALA A 106 34.29 -3.72 16.60
C ALA A 106 35.52 -3.40 15.75
N GLU A 107 35.52 -2.24 15.07
CA GLU A 107 36.66 -1.75 14.29
C GLU A 107 37.85 -1.35 15.17
N ILE A 108 37.62 -0.67 16.30
CA ILE A 108 38.63 -0.32 17.30
C ILE A 108 39.27 -1.60 17.87
N ASN A 109 38.49 -2.65 18.15
CA ASN A 109 39.03 -3.92 18.61
C ASN A 109 39.88 -4.62 17.55
N LYS A 110 39.46 -4.61 16.27
CA LYS A 110 40.28 -5.12 15.15
C LYS A 110 41.57 -4.33 14.98
N LEU A 111 41.52 -3.00 15.13
CA LEU A 111 42.68 -2.12 15.11
C LEU A 111 43.65 -2.47 16.25
N LYS A 112 43.13 -2.61 17.48
CA LYS A 112 43.91 -2.96 18.68
C LYS A 112 44.66 -4.28 18.51
N VAL A 113 44.01 -5.29 17.92
CA VAL A 113 44.65 -6.59 17.61
C VAL A 113 45.76 -6.42 16.57
N SER A 114 45.52 -5.64 15.52
CA SER A 114 46.51 -5.39 14.47
C SER A 114 47.73 -4.65 15.01
N VAL A 115 47.53 -3.63 15.87
CA VAL A 115 48.60 -2.89 16.55
C VAL A 115 49.41 -3.80 17.46
N SER A 116 48.77 -4.66 18.27
CA SER A 116 49.49 -5.61 19.12
C SER A 116 50.30 -6.65 18.33
N LYS A 117 49.81 -7.08 17.15
CA LYS A 117 50.59 -7.94 16.26
C LYS A 117 51.81 -7.22 15.67
N LEU A 118 51.66 -5.93 15.34
CA LEU A 118 52.75 -5.11 14.82
C LEU A 118 53.85 -4.93 15.88
N ASP A 119 53.44 -4.64 17.11
CA ASP A 119 54.32 -4.50 18.28
C ASP A 119 55.17 -5.77 18.49
N LYS A 120 54.54 -6.95 18.49
CA LYS A 120 55.25 -8.24 18.58
C LYS A 120 56.25 -8.47 17.44
N LYS A 121 55.91 -8.06 16.20
CA LYS A 121 56.83 -8.16 15.07
C LYS A 121 58.01 -7.20 15.23
N MET A 122 57.77 -6.00 15.76
CA MET A 122 58.81 -5.01 16.03
C MET A 122 59.78 -5.51 17.11
N ASP A 123 59.27 -6.14 18.17
CA ASP A 123 60.09 -6.81 19.19
C ASP A 123 60.94 -7.95 18.61
N GLN A 124 60.37 -8.73 17.69
CA GLN A 124 61.12 -9.79 17.01
C GLN A 124 62.24 -9.22 16.15
N ILE A 125 61.99 -8.15 15.41
CA ILE A 125 63.01 -7.45 14.62
C ILE A 125 64.10 -6.89 15.53
N LEU A 126 63.74 -6.24 16.65
CA LEU A 126 64.70 -5.73 17.63
C LEU A 126 65.57 -6.85 18.21
N LYS A 127 64.97 -8.01 18.56
CA LYS A 127 65.73 -9.19 19.02
C LYS A 127 66.67 -9.73 17.96
N LEU A 128 66.22 -9.82 16.71
CA LEU A 128 67.05 -10.30 15.59
C LEU A 128 68.20 -9.34 15.31
N LEU A 129 67.98 -8.04 15.37
CA LEU A 129 69.03 -7.02 15.22
C LEU A 129 70.06 -7.10 16.37
N GLN A 130 69.61 -7.24 17.62
CA GLN A 130 70.51 -7.44 18.77
C GLN A 130 71.30 -8.76 18.68
N GLN A 131 70.69 -9.82 18.16
CA GLN A 131 71.39 -11.09 17.89
C GLN A 131 72.39 -10.96 16.75
N ASN A 132 72.12 -10.13 15.74
CA ASN A 132 73.02 -9.87 14.62
C ASN A 132 74.22 -9.01 15.05
N GLU A 133 74.04 -8.00 15.91
CA GLU A 133 75.16 -7.26 16.52
C GLU A 133 76.07 -8.17 17.34
N LYS A 134 75.49 -9.14 18.08
CA LYS A 134 76.27 -10.12 18.86
C LYS A 134 76.98 -11.19 18.00
N LYS A 135 76.72 -11.26 16.69
CA LYS A 135 77.25 -12.28 15.78
C LYS A 135 78.31 -11.78 14.79
N ALA A 136 78.69 -10.50 14.81
CA ALA A 136 79.81 -10.01 13.99
C ALA A 136 81.17 -10.51 14.56
N PRO A 137 82.00 -11.26 13.81
CA PRO A 137 83.35 -11.65 14.22
C PRO A 137 84.34 -10.48 14.16
N PRO A 138 85.53 -10.57 14.80
CA PRO A 138 86.44 -9.45 15.00
C PRO A 138 87.14 -9.10 13.69
N VAL A 139 87.06 -7.83 13.26
CA VAL A 139 87.95 -7.32 12.21
C VAL A 139 89.26 -6.93 12.86
N SER A 140 90.29 -7.73 12.55
CA SER A 140 91.69 -7.48 12.86
C SER A 140 92.19 -6.19 12.22
N SER A 141 92.96 -5.42 12.98
CA SER A 141 93.95 -4.48 12.46
C SER A 141 95.09 -4.38 13.47
N GLU A 142 96.08 -5.27 13.35
CA GLU A 142 97.46 -4.89 13.68
C GLU A 142 97.89 -3.82 12.67
N VAL A 143 98.29 -2.63 13.12
CA VAL A 143 99.42 -1.88 12.53
C VAL A 143 100.14 -1.11 13.64
N GLN A 144 101.46 -1.18 13.54
CA GLN A 144 102.53 -0.89 14.50
C GLN A 144 102.85 0.61 14.69
N LYS A 145 103.61 0.83 15.78
CA LYS A 145 104.56 1.92 16.09
C LYS A 145 104.03 3.23 16.65
#